data_AF-A0A0N4TYX7-F1
#
_entry.id   AF-A0A0N4TYX7-F1
#
_cell.length_a   1.000
_cell.length_b   1.000
_cell.length_c   1.000
_cell.angle_alpha   90.00
_cell.angle_beta   90.00
_cell.angle_gamma   90.00
#
_symmetry.space_group_name_H-M   'P 1'
#
loop_
_entity.id
_entity.type
_entity.pdbx_description
1 polymer ?
#
loop_
_entity_poly.entity_id
_entity_poly.type
_entity_poly.pdbx_seq_one_letter_code
_entity_poly.pdbx_strand_id
1 'polypeptide(L)'
;MLRIHIPAIILLSIESASLANLSTNITAWLAPSRGTPTIILRANEMIPSTVHCQQSGKTYKEGETWYTGHLLYKCMKFGAYTILGCRTRKGRPMIISETYIDDFIVHQCFEENSKIYYRESPCDMPGQPLCGSFEQEL
;
A
#
# COMPACT_ATOMS: atom_id res chain seq x y z
N MET A 1 -43.50 -45.24 -21.71
CA MET A 1 -44.50 -44.15 -21.66
C MET A 1 -43.79 -42.83 -21.93
N LEU A 2 -44.12 -42.22 -23.06
CA LEU A 2 -43.57 -40.96 -23.56
C LEU A 2 -44.52 -39.83 -23.14
N ARG A 3 -44.01 -38.74 -22.55
CA ARG A 3 -44.77 -37.49 -22.39
C ARG A 3 -43.84 -36.30 -22.59
N ILE A 4 -44.11 -35.60 -23.69
CA ILE A 4 -43.53 -34.33 -24.13
C ILE A 4 -44.29 -33.20 -23.42
N HIS A 5 -43.59 -32.19 -22.91
CA HIS A 5 -44.20 -30.90 -22.55
C HIS A 5 -43.27 -29.74 -22.97
N ILE A 6 -43.75 -28.92 -23.91
CA ILE A 6 -43.29 -27.57 -24.28
C ILE A 6 -44.42 -26.63 -23.82
N PRO A 7 -44.15 -25.54 -23.08
CA PRO A 7 -44.19 -24.17 -23.63
C PRO A 7 -43.31 -23.17 -22.84
N ALA A 8 -43.09 -21.90 -23.18
CA ALA A 8 -43.29 -21.07 -24.36
C ALA A 8 -42.36 -19.86 -24.18
N ILE A 9 -41.67 -19.47 -25.26
CA ILE A 9 -40.87 -18.25 -25.35
C ILE A 9 -41.85 -17.08 -25.52
N ILE A 10 -41.81 -16.11 -24.60
CA ILE A 10 -42.52 -14.84 -24.75
C ILE A 10 -41.48 -13.77 -25.09
N LEU A 11 -41.46 -13.38 -26.37
CA LEU A 11 -40.85 -12.15 -26.87
C LEU A 11 -41.83 -11.00 -26.61
N LEU A 12 -41.40 -9.96 -25.90
CA LEU A 12 -42.08 -8.67 -25.90
C LEU A 12 -41.14 -7.64 -26.50
N SER A 13 -41.33 -7.39 -27.80
CA SER A 13 -40.97 -6.16 -28.49
C SER A 13 -41.94 -5.06 -28.07
N ILE A 14 -41.42 -3.92 -27.60
CA ILE A 14 -42.16 -2.66 -27.61
C ILE A 14 -41.31 -1.62 -28.34
N GLU A 15 -41.85 -1.15 -29.46
CA GLU A 15 -41.34 -0.08 -30.28
C GLU A 15 -41.34 1.26 -29.54
N SER A 16 -40.31 2.04 -29.84
CA SER A 16 -40.08 3.43 -29.46
C SER A 16 -41.09 4.40 -30.08
N ALA A 17 -41.57 5.36 -29.29
CA ALA A 17 -41.97 6.67 -29.80
C ALA A 17 -41.63 7.77 -28.78
N SER A 18 -41.02 8.83 -29.30
CA SER A 18 -40.24 9.85 -28.60
C SER A 18 -41.08 11.00 -28.00
N LEU A 19 -40.35 11.86 -27.28
CA LEU A 19 -40.60 13.29 -27.00
C LEU A 19 -41.44 13.62 -25.75
N ALA A 20 -40.75 13.66 -24.60
CA ALA A 20 -41.04 14.66 -23.58
C ALA A 20 -39.87 15.64 -23.51
N ASN A 21 -40.07 16.84 -24.06
CA ASN A 21 -39.24 17.99 -23.75
C ASN A 21 -39.50 18.37 -22.29
N LEU A 22 -38.50 18.21 -21.42
CA LEU A 22 -38.48 18.90 -20.13
C LEU A 22 -37.10 19.50 -19.93
N SER A 23 -37.02 20.81 -20.11
CA SER A 23 -35.92 21.63 -19.64
C SER A 23 -35.96 21.68 -18.12
N THR A 24 -34.82 21.47 -17.46
CA THR A 24 -34.50 22.10 -16.16
C THR A 24 -33.04 21.79 -15.79
N ASN A 25 -32.37 22.85 -15.31
CA ASN A 25 -30.97 22.95 -14.92
C ASN A 25 -30.37 21.67 -14.31
N ILE A 26 -29.36 21.10 -14.98
CA ILE A 26 -28.48 20.10 -14.37
C ILE A 26 -27.37 20.87 -13.64
N THR A 27 -27.53 21.12 -12.34
CA THR A 27 -26.35 21.28 -11.48
C THR A 27 -25.66 19.92 -11.43
N ALA A 28 -24.69 19.74 -12.31
CA ALA A 28 -23.78 18.61 -12.26
C ALA A 28 -22.96 18.74 -10.97
N TRP A 29 -23.25 17.89 -9.98
CA TRP A 29 -22.33 17.69 -8.87
C TRP A 29 -21.08 17.02 -9.43
N LEU A 30 -20.08 17.83 -9.78
CA LEU A 30 -18.74 17.33 -10.07
C LEU A 30 -18.22 16.70 -8.77
N ALA A 31 -18.24 15.38 -8.71
CA ALA A 31 -17.47 14.64 -7.72
C ALA A 31 -16.00 15.13 -7.81
N PRO A 32 -15.32 15.43 -6.69
CA PRO A 32 -13.90 15.72 -6.74
C PRO A 32 -13.22 14.48 -7.29
N SER A 33 -12.62 14.61 -8.48
CA SER A 33 -11.79 13.55 -9.03
C SER A 33 -10.67 13.28 -8.03
N ARG A 34 -10.65 12.08 -7.47
CA ARG A 34 -9.48 11.54 -6.75
C ARG A 34 -8.40 11.22 -7.78
N GLY A 35 -7.93 12.25 -8.49
CA GLY A 35 -6.74 12.16 -9.30
C GLY A 35 -5.55 12.07 -8.34
N THR A 36 -4.71 11.06 -8.51
CA THR A 36 -3.33 11.11 -8.02
C THR A 36 -2.73 12.46 -8.41
N PRO A 37 -2.01 13.18 -7.52
CA PRO A 37 -1.41 14.45 -7.88
C PRO A 37 -0.39 14.22 -9.00
N THR A 38 -0.75 14.63 -10.21
CA THR A 38 0.16 14.63 -11.36
C THR A 38 0.90 15.97 -11.36
N ILE A 39 2.21 15.95 -11.16
CA ILE A 39 3.04 17.15 -11.34
C ILE A 39 3.22 17.33 -12.85
N ILE A 40 2.50 18.27 -13.45
CA ILE A 40 2.73 18.68 -14.84
C ILE A 40 3.97 19.57 -14.85
N LEU A 41 5.12 19.00 -15.16
CA LEU A 41 6.36 19.75 -15.37
C LEU A 41 6.28 20.42 -16.75
N ARG A 42 6.43 21.75 -16.79
CA ARG A 42 6.68 22.44 -18.07
C ARG A 42 8.13 22.16 -18.48
N ALA A 43 8.37 22.02 -19.79
CA ALA A 43 9.68 21.66 -20.35
C ALA A 43 10.84 22.63 -20.00
N ASN A 44 10.56 23.75 -19.31
CA ASN A 44 11.51 24.78 -18.89
C ASN A 44 11.57 24.97 -17.36
N GLU A 45 10.87 24.16 -16.58
CA GLU A 45 10.92 24.20 -15.11
C GLU A 45 11.95 23.18 -14.60
N MET A 46 13.06 23.70 -14.07
CA MET A 46 14.06 22.91 -13.36
C MET A 46 13.39 22.25 -12.15
N ILE A 47 13.43 20.91 -12.06
CA ILE A 47 13.00 20.21 -10.85
C ILE A 47 13.84 20.77 -9.69
N PRO A 48 13.23 21.36 -8.66
CA PRO A 48 13.98 21.90 -7.54
C PRO A 48 14.81 20.76 -6.94
N SER A 49 16.12 20.93 -6.85
CA SER A 49 17.00 19.97 -6.15
C SER A 49 16.68 19.87 -4.66
N THR A 50 15.85 20.78 -4.14
CA THR A 50 15.53 20.95 -2.71
C THR A 50 14.12 20.48 -2.35
N VAL A 51 13.53 19.52 -3.07
CA VAL A 51 12.26 18.92 -2.65
C VAL A 51 12.48 18.06 -1.41
N HIS A 52 11.90 18.48 -0.29
CA HIS A 52 11.89 17.74 0.97
C HIS A 52 10.88 16.58 0.94
N CYS A 53 11.15 15.52 1.71
CA CYS A 53 10.19 14.43 1.85
C CYS A 53 9.05 14.85 2.79
N GLN A 54 7.82 14.44 2.46
CA GLN A 54 6.66 14.69 3.31
C GLN A 54 5.98 13.37 3.66
N GLN A 55 5.88 13.07 4.96
CA GLN A 55 5.23 11.85 5.44
C GLN A 55 4.46 12.15 6.72
N SER A 56 3.19 11.73 6.77
CA SER A 56 2.31 11.91 7.93
C SER A 56 2.25 13.36 8.44
N GLY A 57 2.24 14.33 7.52
CA GLY A 57 2.20 15.77 7.84
C GLY A 57 3.52 16.39 8.29
N LYS A 58 4.62 15.61 8.38
CA LYS A 58 5.96 16.10 8.71
C LYS A 58 6.82 16.23 7.46
N THR A 59 7.76 17.18 7.49
CA THR A 59 8.72 17.44 6.41
C THR A 59 10.12 17.05 6.86
N TYR A 60 10.84 16.30 6.01
CA TYR A 60 12.19 15.78 6.28
C TYR A 60 13.16 16.25 5.21
N LYS A 61 14.37 16.66 5.62
CA LYS A 61 15.42 17.11 4.70
C LYS A 61 16.11 15.91 4.03
N GLU A 62 16.72 16.13 2.86
CA GLU A 62 17.54 15.10 2.22
C GLU A 62 18.58 14.54 3.20
N GLY A 63 18.69 13.22 3.27
CA GLY A 63 19.59 12.51 4.16
C GLY A 63 19.04 12.26 5.57
N GLU A 64 17.98 12.98 5.97
CA GLU A 64 17.33 12.78 7.27
C GLU A 64 16.67 11.41 7.35
N THR A 65 16.69 10.82 8.55
CA THR A 65 16.07 9.52 8.83
C THR A 65 15.03 9.64 9.92
N TRP A 66 13.98 8.82 9.82
CA TRP A 66 12.92 8.80 10.81
C TRP A 66 12.24 7.43 10.86
N TYR A 67 11.60 7.14 12.00
CA TYR A 67 10.79 5.94 12.15
C TYR A 67 9.32 6.25 11.95
N THR A 68 8.65 5.40 11.18
CA THR A 68 7.20 5.30 11.17
C THR A 68 6.84 3.86 11.50
N GLY A 69 6.17 3.65 12.65
CA GLY A 69 5.99 2.32 13.22
C GLY A 69 7.34 1.65 13.52
N HIS A 70 7.59 0.51 12.87
CA HIS A 70 8.83 -0.25 12.99
C HIS A 70 9.85 0.06 11.88
N LEU A 71 9.48 0.75 10.80
CA LEU A 71 10.34 0.93 9.65
C LEU A 71 11.16 2.22 9.75
N LEU A 72 12.45 2.13 9.40
CA LEU A 72 13.39 3.24 9.33
C LEU A 72 13.43 3.79 7.92
N TYR A 73 12.96 5.03 7.73
CA TYR A 73 12.97 5.73 6.46
C TYR A 73 14.19 6.63 6.35
N LYS A 74 14.63 6.89 5.12
CA LYS A 74 15.59 7.94 4.76
C LYS A 74 15.05 8.78 3.63
N CYS A 75 15.10 10.10 3.79
CA CYS A 75 14.74 11.03 2.73
C CYS A 75 15.84 11.08 1.69
N MET A 76 15.46 10.93 0.44
CA MET A 76 16.31 10.97 -0.73
C MET A 76 16.04 12.25 -1.53
N LYS A 77 16.79 12.44 -2.62
CA LYS A 77 16.59 13.55 -3.54
C LYS A 77 15.18 13.55 -4.13
N PHE A 78 14.72 14.74 -4.50
CA PHE A 78 13.44 14.94 -5.17
C PHE A 78 12.22 14.48 -4.34
N GLY A 79 12.32 14.49 -3.01
CA GLY A 79 11.23 14.10 -2.10
C GLY A 79 10.92 12.60 -2.06
N ALA A 80 11.69 11.76 -2.77
CA ALA A 80 11.59 10.31 -2.66
C ALA A 80 12.15 9.83 -1.31
N TYR A 81 11.70 8.68 -0.83
CA TYR A 81 12.27 8.06 0.38
C TYR A 81 12.56 6.60 0.15
N THR A 82 13.49 6.05 0.93
CA THR A 82 13.80 4.62 0.97
C THR A 82 13.67 4.09 2.39
N ILE A 83 13.51 2.78 2.54
CA ILE A 83 13.51 2.10 3.84
C ILE A 83 14.91 1.50 4.03
N LEU A 84 15.56 1.81 5.16
CA LEU A 84 16.90 1.32 5.48
C LEU A 84 16.89 0.07 6.37
N GLY A 85 15.80 -0.19 7.06
CA GLY A 85 15.72 -1.25 8.06
C GLY A 85 14.52 -1.09 8.96
N CYS A 86 14.59 -1.75 10.12
CA CYS A 86 13.52 -1.80 11.10
C CYS A 86 14.02 -1.42 12.50
N ARG A 87 13.11 -1.40 13.48
CA ARG A 87 13.42 -1.41 14.90
C ARG A 87 12.53 -2.41 15.64
N THR A 88 13.09 -3.03 16.68
CA THR A 88 12.29 -3.82 17.62
C THR A 88 11.36 -2.92 18.42
N ARG A 89 10.38 -3.53 19.10
CA ARG A 89 9.52 -2.79 20.04
C ARG A 89 10.30 -2.11 21.17
N LYS A 90 11.43 -2.71 21.59
CA LYS A 90 12.38 -2.14 22.56
C LYS A 90 13.30 -1.07 21.96
N GLY A 91 13.18 -0.78 20.66
CA GLY A 91 13.92 0.28 19.98
C GLY A 91 15.28 -0.13 19.42
N ARG A 92 15.67 -1.41 19.48
CA ARG A 92 16.92 -1.90 18.87
C ARG A 92 16.82 -1.76 17.34
N PRO A 93 17.74 -1.05 16.67
CA PRO A 93 17.74 -0.97 15.21
C PRO A 93 18.09 -2.32 14.58
N MET A 94 17.56 -2.57 13.40
CA MET A 94 17.78 -3.80 12.62
C MET A 94 17.99 -3.46 11.15
N ILE A 95 18.91 -4.14 10.48
CA ILE A 95 19.07 -4.06 9.02
C ILE A 95 18.05 -4.94 8.32
N ILE A 96 17.82 -4.70 7.02
CA ILE A 96 16.99 -5.58 6.19
C ILE A 96 17.66 -6.97 6.11
N SER A 97 16.83 -8.00 6.16
CA SER A 97 17.20 -9.42 6.27
C SER A 97 17.81 -9.84 7.62
N GLU A 98 17.74 -8.98 8.65
CA GLU A 98 18.18 -9.36 9.98
C GLU A 98 17.10 -10.14 10.75
N THR A 99 17.53 -11.23 11.39
CA THR A 99 16.77 -11.98 12.41
C THR A 99 17.36 -11.72 13.80
N TYR A 100 16.56 -11.04 14.61
CA TYR A 100 16.63 -10.76 16.04
C TYR A 100 16.12 -11.89 16.94
N ILE A 101 16.82 -12.41 17.96
CA ILE A 101 16.16 -13.24 19.00
C ILE A 101 16.37 -12.61 20.37
N ASP A 102 15.27 -12.34 21.08
CA ASP A 102 15.26 -11.81 22.44
C ASP A 102 14.09 -12.41 23.22
N ASP A 103 14.37 -13.03 24.37
CA ASP A 103 13.37 -13.54 25.31
C ASP A 103 12.26 -14.39 24.64
N PHE A 104 12.66 -15.46 23.93
CA PHE A 104 11.74 -16.38 23.23
C PHE A 104 10.89 -15.72 22.13
N ILE A 105 11.25 -14.51 21.69
CA ILE A 105 10.64 -13.82 20.56
C ILE A 105 11.67 -13.64 19.45
N VAL A 106 11.31 -14.10 18.26
CA VAL A 106 12.03 -13.80 17.02
C VAL A 106 11.49 -12.48 16.48
N HIS A 107 12.38 -11.54 16.22
CA HIS A 107 12.13 -10.31 15.50
C HIS A 107 12.74 -10.43 14.09
N GLN A 108 11.97 -10.16 13.04
CA GLN A 108 12.47 -10.25 11.67
C GLN A 108 12.22 -8.94 10.94
N CYS A 109 13.24 -8.42 10.27
CA CYS A 109 13.14 -7.33 9.31
C CYS A 109 13.44 -7.90 7.92
N PHE A 110 12.45 -8.07 7.06
CA PHE A 110 12.63 -8.82 5.81
C PHE A 110 11.96 -8.12 4.62
N GLU A 111 12.46 -8.43 3.43
CA GLU A 111 11.87 -7.98 2.18
C GLU A 111 11.02 -9.10 1.56
N GLU A 112 9.79 -8.79 1.18
CA GLU A 112 8.91 -9.69 0.45
C GLU A 112 8.16 -8.88 -0.61
N ASN A 113 8.17 -9.34 -1.87
CA ASN A 113 7.52 -8.66 -3.00
C ASN A 113 7.91 -7.16 -3.11
N SER A 114 9.20 -6.85 -2.95
CA SER A 114 9.75 -5.48 -2.95
C SER A 114 9.18 -4.54 -1.89
N LYS A 115 8.69 -5.10 -0.78
CA LYS A 115 8.21 -4.35 0.39
C LYS A 115 8.94 -4.85 1.63
N ILE A 116 9.30 -3.93 2.51
CA ILE A 116 9.95 -4.24 3.77
C ILE A 116 8.91 -4.42 4.86
N TYR A 117 9.02 -5.52 5.59
CA TYR A 117 8.14 -5.89 6.69
C TYR A 117 8.93 -6.09 7.98
N TYR A 118 8.23 -5.86 9.07
CA TYR A 118 8.67 -6.22 10.41
C TYR A 118 7.68 -7.20 11.03
N ARG A 119 8.17 -8.30 11.61
CA ARG A 119 7.36 -9.31 12.30
C ARG A 119 7.99 -9.70 13.62
N GLU A 120 7.15 -10.02 14.60
CA GLU A 120 7.51 -10.70 15.83
C GLU A 120 6.79 -12.05 15.86
N SER A 121 7.49 -13.12 16.25
CA SER A 121 6.90 -14.44 16.45
C SER A 121 7.51 -15.14 17.67
N PRO A 122 6.69 -15.78 18.53
CA PRO A 122 7.22 -16.55 19.63
C PRO A 122 7.93 -17.83 19.16
N CYS A 123 8.92 -18.29 19.92
CA CYS A 123 9.71 -19.49 19.63
C CYS A 123 10.10 -20.23 20.93
N ASP A 124 10.62 -21.46 20.82
CA ASP A 124 11.10 -22.28 21.94
C ASP A 124 10.05 -22.52 23.05
N MET A 125 8.77 -22.55 22.66
CA MET A 125 7.63 -22.88 23.51
C MET A 125 6.81 -24.03 22.92
N PRO A 126 6.06 -24.80 23.74
CA PRO A 126 5.26 -25.91 23.24
C PRO A 126 4.33 -25.49 22.08
N GLY A 127 4.48 -26.15 20.94
CA GLY A 127 3.71 -25.86 19.71
C GLY A 127 4.24 -24.69 18.86
N GLN A 128 5.34 -24.05 19.25
CA GLN A 128 6.06 -23.06 18.43
C GLN A 128 7.35 -23.67 17.87
N PRO A 129 7.89 -23.13 16.76
CA PRO A 129 9.18 -23.53 16.22
C PRO A 129 10.33 -23.20 17.19
N LEU A 130 11.47 -23.86 16.99
CA LEU A 130 12.69 -23.56 17.75
C LEU A 130 13.26 -22.20 17.32
N CYS A 131 13.77 -21.39 18.24
CA CYS A 131 14.33 -20.08 17.86
C CYS A 131 15.51 -20.25 16.88
N GLY A 132 16.34 -21.28 17.07
CA GLY A 132 17.49 -21.57 16.20
C GLY A 132 17.13 -21.97 14.76
N SER A 133 15.87 -22.31 14.44
CA SER A 133 15.50 -22.61 13.04
C SER A 133 15.42 -21.37 12.16
N PHE A 134 15.30 -20.18 12.76
CA PHE A 134 15.17 -18.91 12.04
C PHE A 134 16.53 -18.29 11.63
N GLU A 135 17.65 -18.86 12.10
CA GLU A 135 18.99 -18.42 11.72
C GLU A 135 19.44 -19.00 10.36
N GLN A 136 18.74 -20.02 9.83
CA GLN A 136 19.16 -20.83 8.68
C GLN A 136 18.52 -20.42 7.33
N GLU A 137 17.59 -19.46 7.32
CA GLU A 137 16.93 -18.97 6.08
C GLU A 137 17.69 -17.79 5.42
N LEU A 138 18.94 -17.54 5.82
CA LEU A 138 19.82 -16.49 5.31
C LEU A 138 20.73 -16.96 4.17
#